data_AF-A0A6N2E8B6-F1
#
_entry.id   AF-A0A6N2E8B6-F1
#
_cell.length_a   1.000
_cell.length_b   1.000
_cell.length_c   1.000
_cell.angle_alpha   90.00
_cell.angle_beta   90.00
_cell.angle_gamma   90.00
#
_symmetry.space_group_name_H-M   'P 1'
#
loop_
_entity.id
_entity.type
_entity.pdbx_description
1 polymer ?
#
loop_
_entity_poly.entity_id
_entity_poly.type
_entity_poly.pdbx_seq_one_letter_code
_entity_poly.pdbx_strand_id
1 'polypeptide(L)'
;EKIRYFTENEFENRVVLAGAETIVDPDEISARYNSDEFRPVDGKLIRVADEFAAFLEAHQSMLYGVSSPALVEGRSRIYGAYIERGIISGIDVGAMYRQFELRS
;
A
#
# COMPACT_ATOMS: atom_id res chain seq x y z
N GLU A 1 16.29 -0.14 19.69
CA GLU A 1 14.85 -0.46 19.85
C GLU A 1 13.91 0.23 18.87
N LYS A 2 14.13 1.48 18.43
CA LYS A 2 13.22 2.15 17.47
C LYS A 2 13.09 1.44 16.11
N ILE A 3 14.19 0.88 15.56
CA ILE A 3 14.19 0.28 14.21
C ILE A 3 13.19 -0.88 14.08
N ARG A 4 13.04 -1.73 15.11
CA ARG A 4 12.17 -2.92 15.05
C ARG A 4 10.69 -2.56 15.10
N TYR A 5 10.32 -1.59 15.93
CA TYR A 5 8.95 -1.07 16.02
C TYR A 5 8.52 -0.39 14.72
N PHE A 6 9.43 0.34 14.06
CA PHE A 6 9.18 0.93 12.74
C PHE A 6 9.00 -0.15 11.66
N THR A 7 9.75 -1.25 11.66
CA THR A 7 9.58 -2.30 10.64
C THR A 7 8.35 -3.19 10.83
N GLU A 8 7.80 -3.32 12.04
CA GLU A 8 6.66 -4.21 12.29
C GLU A 8 5.30 -3.51 12.10
N ASN A 9 5.22 -2.19 12.30
CA ASN A 9 3.96 -1.42 12.26
C ASN A 9 3.98 -0.26 11.25
N GLU A 10 4.92 -0.24 10.28
CA GLU A 10 5.03 0.85 9.29
C GLU A 10 3.75 1.09 8.48
N PHE A 11 2.92 0.05 8.33
CA PHE A 11 1.66 0.08 7.58
C PHE A 11 0.42 0.07 8.49
N GLU A 12 0.58 0.38 9.78
CA GLU A 12 -0.57 0.59 10.66
C GLU A 12 -1.08 2.02 10.57
N ASN A 13 -2.40 2.14 10.64
CA ASN A 13 -3.09 3.40 10.70
C ASN A 13 -2.86 4.00 12.09
N ARG A 14 -2.33 5.22 12.15
CA ARG A 14 -1.94 5.83 13.42
C ARG A 14 -2.20 7.32 13.46
N VAL A 15 -2.38 7.81 14.67
CA VAL A 15 -2.56 9.22 15.00
C VAL A 15 -1.73 9.56 16.25
N VAL A 16 -1.54 10.84 16.52
CA VAL A 16 -0.92 11.34 17.74
C VAL A 16 -1.99 11.84 18.70
N LEU A 17 -2.15 11.14 19.83
CA LEU A 17 -3.08 11.51 20.90
C LEU A 17 -2.28 11.80 22.17
N ALA A 18 -2.49 12.97 22.77
CA ALA A 18 -1.77 13.41 23.96
C ALA A 18 -0.22 13.29 23.83
N GLY A 19 0.31 13.48 22.61
CA GLY A 19 1.74 13.40 22.32
C GLY A 19 2.28 11.99 22.07
N ALA A 20 1.45 10.94 22.05
CA ALA A 20 1.85 9.56 21.79
C ALA A 20 1.21 9.00 20.49
N GLU A 21 1.96 8.20 19.73
CA GLU A 21 1.42 7.47 18.58
C GLU A 21 0.42 6.40 19.07
N THR A 22 -0.76 6.37 18.46
CA THR A 22 -1.85 5.44 18.76
C THR A 22 -2.34 4.81 17.46
N ILE A 23 -2.38 3.47 17.40
CA ILE A 23 -2.98 2.75 16.27
C ILE A 23 -4.50 2.90 16.34
N VAL A 24 -5.11 3.22 15.20
CA VAL A 24 -6.56 3.45 15.06
C VAL A 24 -7.11 2.71 13.86
N ASP A 25 -8.42 2.50 13.86
CA ASP A 25 -9.09 1.92 12.69
C ASP A 25 -9.03 2.90 11.49
N PRO A 26 -8.98 2.41 10.24
CA PRO A 26 -8.94 3.27 9.04
C PRO A 26 -10.07 4.31 8.99
N ASP A 27 -11.27 3.91 9.39
CA ASP A 27 -12.45 4.77 9.35
C ASP A 27 -12.37 5.91 10.38
N GLU A 28 -11.63 5.73 11.47
CA GLU A 28 -11.46 6.76 12.50
C GLU A 28 -10.58 7.92 12.04
N ILE A 29 -9.61 7.67 11.15
CA ILE A 29 -8.77 8.74 10.60
C ILE A 29 -9.65 9.80 9.95
N SER A 30 -10.50 9.38 9.02
CA SER A 30 -11.38 10.30 8.28
C SER A 30 -12.49 10.87 9.15
N ALA A 31 -13.04 10.08 10.07
CA ALA A 31 -14.19 10.48 10.87
C ALA A 31 -13.83 11.39 12.07
N ARG A 32 -12.65 11.21 12.66
CA ARG A 32 -12.30 11.78 13.98
C ARG A 32 -10.96 12.50 14.00
N TYR A 33 -10.02 12.13 13.12
CA TYR A 33 -8.63 12.57 13.20
C TYR A 33 -8.12 13.23 11.92
N ASN A 34 -9.02 13.76 11.09
CA ASN A 34 -8.69 14.46 9.85
C ASN A 34 -8.31 15.93 10.10
N SER A 35 -7.30 16.14 10.94
CA SER A 35 -6.76 17.45 11.31
C SER A 35 -5.26 17.32 11.57
N ASP A 36 -4.49 18.35 11.22
CA ASP A 36 -3.02 18.36 11.34
C ASP A 36 -2.54 18.10 12.77
N GLU A 37 -3.33 18.46 13.78
CA GLU A 37 -3.01 18.27 15.20
C GLU A 37 -2.85 16.79 15.58
N PHE A 38 -3.58 15.90 14.90
CA PHE A 38 -3.52 14.45 15.12
C PHE A 38 -2.43 13.77 14.29
N ARG A 39 -1.78 14.49 13.35
CA ARG A 39 -0.74 13.96 12.46
C ARG A 39 -1.09 12.57 11.92
N PRO A 40 -2.28 12.40 11.30
CA PRO A 40 -2.76 11.09 10.90
C PRO A 40 -1.85 10.45 9.84
N VAL A 41 -1.68 9.14 9.93
CA VAL A 41 -0.98 8.31 8.96
C VAL A 41 -1.89 7.17 8.55
N ASP A 42 -2.24 7.14 7.27
CA ASP A 42 -2.92 6.00 6.66
C ASP A 42 -1.87 4.98 6.18
N GLY A 43 -1.49 4.08 7.09
CA GLY A 43 -0.49 3.05 6.83
C GLY A 43 -0.95 2.02 5.79
N LYS A 44 -2.27 1.76 5.69
CA LYS A 44 -2.79 0.82 4.69
C LYS A 44 -2.65 1.38 3.28
N LEU A 45 -2.91 2.67 3.07
CA LEU A 45 -2.66 3.32 1.79
C LEU A 45 -1.17 3.37 1.45
N ILE A 46 -0.31 3.64 2.44
CA ILE A 46 1.15 3.61 2.24
C ILE A 46 1.60 2.22 1.76
N ARG A 47 1.07 1.14 2.34
CA ARG A 47 1.37 -0.23 1.90
C ARG A 47 0.96 -0.49 0.46
N VAL A 48 -0.24 -0.05 0.08
CA VAL A 48 -0.73 -0.18 -1.30
C VAL A 48 0.20 0.55 -2.26
N ALA A 49 0.64 1.76 -1.91
CA ALA A 49 1.55 2.54 -2.76
C ALA A 49 2.92 1.85 -2.90
N ASP A 50 3.48 1.32 -1.83
CA ASP A 50 4.75 0.58 -1.83
C ASP A 50 4.68 -0.67 -2.71
N GLU A 51 3.69 -1.53 -2.49
CA GLU A 51 3.52 -2.75 -3.29
C GLU A 51 3.16 -2.44 -4.75
N PHE A 52 2.44 -1.34 -5.00
CA PHE A 52 2.16 -0.89 -6.36
C PHE A 52 3.41 -0.39 -7.09
N ALA A 53 4.29 0.35 -6.40
CA ALA A 53 5.59 0.75 -6.97
C ALA A 53 6.43 -0.47 -7.34
N ALA A 54 6.55 -1.45 -6.44
CA ALA A 54 7.26 -2.70 -6.72
C ALA A 54 6.65 -3.48 -7.90
N PHE A 55 5.32 -3.49 -8.02
CA PHE A 55 4.64 -4.07 -9.17
C PHE A 55 4.98 -3.33 -10.48
N LEU A 56 4.96 -1.99 -10.48
CA LEU A 56 5.25 -1.18 -11.67
C LEU A 56 6.70 -1.36 -12.12
N GLU A 57 7.66 -1.41 -11.18
CA GLU A 57 9.06 -1.67 -11.49
C GLU A 57 9.27 -3.03 -12.18
N ALA A 58 8.62 -4.08 -11.65
CA ALA A 58 8.66 -5.40 -12.27
C ALA A 58 7.96 -5.42 -13.64
N HIS A 59 6.79 -4.77 -13.74
CA HIS A 59 6.02 -4.65 -14.97
C HIS A 59 6.82 -3.94 -16.07
N GLN A 60 7.42 -2.79 -15.76
CA GLN A 60 8.22 -2.02 -16.71
C GLN A 60 9.49 -2.75 -17.12
N SER A 61 10.17 -3.41 -16.17
CA SER A 61 11.35 -4.23 -16.48
C SER A 61 11.01 -5.29 -17.53
N MET A 62 9.88 -5.99 -17.36
CA MET A 62 9.40 -6.98 -18.31
C MET A 62 9.04 -6.36 -19.67
N LEU A 63 8.36 -5.22 -19.70
CA LEU A 63 8.02 -4.52 -20.95
C LEU A 63 9.26 -4.12 -21.76
N TYR A 64 10.34 -3.71 -21.09
CA TYR A 64 11.60 -3.34 -21.75
C TYR A 64 12.55 -4.53 -22.01
N GLY A 65 12.06 -5.77 -21.84
CA GLY A 65 12.80 -6.99 -22.19
C GLY A 65 13.74 -7.51 -21.09
N VAL A 66 13.74 -6.91 -19.90
CA VAL A 66 14.49 -7.41 -18.74
C VAL A 66 13.55 -8.26 -17.89
N SER A 67 13.59 -9.58 -18.11
CA SER A 67 12.72 -10.54 -17.42
C SER A 67 13.54 -11.62 -16.72
N SER A 68 13.18 -11.92 -15.48
CA SER A 68 13.68 -13.05 -14.69
C SER A 68 12.50 -13.77 -14.05
N PRO A 69 12.63 -15.06 -13.67
CA PRO A 69 11.57 -15.79 -12.97
C PRO A 69 11.08 -15.04 -11.72
N ALA A 70 11.99 -14.42 -10.96
CA ALA A 70 11.66 -13.63 -9.78
C ALA A 70 10.83 -12.37 -10.09
N LEU A 71 11.12 -11.67 -11.20
CA LEU A 71 10.34 -10.51 -11.63
C LEU A 71 8.93 -10.91 -12.07
N VAL A 72 8.82 -12.00 -12.84
CA VAL A 72 7.53 -12.54 -13.28
C VAL A 72 6.68 -12.99 -12.10
N GLU A 73 7.28 -13.70 -11.15
CA GLU A 73 6.62 -14.15 -9.93
C GLU A 73 6.22 -12.98 -9.05
N GLY A 74 7.12 -12.03 -8.81
CA GLY A 74 6.86 -10.82 -8.03
C GLY A 74 5.69 -10.01 -8.59
N ARG A 75 5.71 -9.73 -9.90
CA ARG A 75 4.61 -9.05 -10.60
C ARG A 75 3.29 -9.81 -10.43
N SER A 76 3.29 -11.12 -10.70
CA SER A 76 2.08 -11.95 -10.67
C SER A 76 1.51 -12.09 -9.27
N ARG A 77 2.38 -12.24 -8.25
CA ARG A 77 1.99 -12.30 -6.83
C ARG A 77 1.29 -11.02 -6.39
N ILE A 78 1.89 -9.86 -6.66
CA ILE A 78 1.32 -8.57 -6.26
C ILE A 78 0.03 -8.31 -7.03
N TYR A 79 0.02 -8.53 -8.34
CA TYR A 79 -1.18 -8.37 -9.16
C TYR A 79 -2.33 -9.22 -8.64
N GLY A 80 -2.11 -10.52 -8.40
CA GLY A 80 -3.12 -11.42 -7.87
C GLY A 80 -3.61 -11.04 -6.46
N ALA A 81 -2.76 -10.47 -5.61
CA ALA A 81 -3.15 -10.01 -4.28
C ALA A 81 -4.11 -8.81 -4.31
N TYR A 82 -4.05 -7.99 -5.37
CA TYR A 82 -4.76 -6.72 -5.46
C TYR A 82 -5.87 -6.67 -6.51
N ILE A 83 -5.89 -7.54 -7.53
CA ILE A 83 -6.77 -7.40 -8.69
C ILE A 83 -8.27 -7.52 -8.36
N GLU A 84 -8.62 -8.35 -7.38
CA GLU A 84 -9.97 -8.51 -6.85
C GLU A 84 -10.19 -7.74 -5.54
N ARG A 85 -9.19 -6.94 -5.13
CA ARG A 85 -9.30 -6.14 -3.91
C ARG A 85 -10.30 -5.00 -4.15
N GLY A 86 -11.12 -4.75 -3.15
CA GLY A 86 -12.09 -3.65 -3.16
C GLY A 86 -11.44 -2.30 -2.81
N ILE A 87 -12.22 -1.47 -2.13
CA ILE A 87 -11.79 -0.13 -1.72
C ILE A 87 -10.84 -0.21 -0.52
N ILE A 88 -9.69 0.44 -0.62
CA ILE A 88 -8.77 0.70 0.49
C ILE A 88 -8.61 2.22 0.58
N SER A 89 -8.90 2.79 1.75
CA SER A 89 -8.73 4.24 2.00
C SER A 89 -9.41 5.13 0.96
N GLY A 90 -10.62 4.74 0.53
CA GLY A 90 -11.40 5.46 -0.48
C GLY A 90 -10.97 5.23 -1.94
N ILE A 91 -9.95 4.40 -2.19
CA ILE A 91 -9.45 4.09 -3.53
C ILE A 91 -9.85 2.68 -3.93
N ASP A 92 -10.46 2.51 -5.12
CA ASP A 92 -10.68 1.19 -5.73
C ASP A 92 -9.34 0.66 -6.27
N VAL A 93 -8.63 -0.07 -5.41
CA VAL A 93 -7.29 -0.61 -5.70
C VAL A 93 -7.36 -1.66 -6.80
N GLY A 94 -8.38 -2.53 -6.79
CA GLY A 94 -8.57 -3.51 -7.86
C GLY A 94 -8.72 -2.84 -9.23
N ALA A 95 -9.51 -1.76 -9.33
CA ALA A 95 -9.66 -1.01 -10.58
C ALA A 95 -8.34 -0.40 -11.05
N MET A 96 -7.50 0.08 -10.13
CA MET A 96 -6.16 0.59 -10.44
C MET A 96 -5.29 -0.49 -11.08
N TYR A 97 -5.20 -1.69 -10.48
CA TYR A 97 -4.37 -2.78 -11.02
C TYR A 97 -4.91 -3.35 -12.34
N ARG A 98 -6.24 -3.38 -12.56
CA ARG A 98 -6.84 -3.84 -13.83
C ARG A 98 -6.36 -3.07 -15.06
N GLN A 99 -5.84 -1.86 -14.89
CA GLN A 99 -5.28 -1.08 -16.00
C GLN A 99 -3.98 -1.66 -16.59
N PHE A 100 -3.31 -2.57 -15.86
CA PHE A 100 -2.00 -3.13 -16.21
C PHE A 100 -2.04 -4.62 -16.57
N GLU A 101 -3.22 -5.11 -16.95
CA GLU A 101 -3.37 -6.43 -17.55
C GLU A 101 -2.56 -6.50 -18.85
N LEU A 102 -1.65 -7.48 -18.95
CA LEU A 102 -0.89 -7.69 -20.17
C LEU A 102 -1.87 -8.17 -21.23
N ARG A 103 -2.18 -7.32 -22.21
CA ARG A 103 -2.98 -7.72 -23.36
C ARG A 103 -2.15 -8.71 -24.18
N SER A 104 -2.65 -9.93 -24.29
CA SER A 104 -2.18 -10.96 -25.21
C SER A 104 -2.48 -10.61 -26.66
#